data_AF-A0AAX2DRM7-F1
#
_entry.id   AF-A0AAX2DRM7-F1
#
_cell.length_a   1.000
_cell.length_b   1.000
_cell.length_c   1.000
_cell.angle_alpha   90.00
_cell.angle_beta   90.00
_cell.angle_gamma   90.00
#
_symmetry.space_group_name_H-M   'P 1'
#
loop_
_entity.id
_entity.type
_entity.pdbx_description
1 polymer ?
#
loop_
_entity_poly.entity_id
_entity_poly.type
_entity_poly.pdbx_seq_one_letter_code
_entity_poly.pdbx_strand_id
1 'polypeptide(L)'
;MNIMLVSVSERTREIGIRKAIGARDGDILLQFLVEAVVLSLFGEVIGITFGVLSAQPVTMLADFEKSVSITTILLAVVFSMFIGILFGVVPARKAAKKMPIDALHTE
;
A
#
# COMPACT_ATOMS: atom_id res chain seq x y z
N MET A 1 3.59 6.23 2.00
CA MET A 1 2.60 7.32 1.79
C MET A 1 2.90 8.19 0.57
N ASN A 2 4.13 8.74 0.42
CA ASN A 2 4.46 9.67 -0.66
C ASN A 2 4.18 9.12 -2.07
N ILE A 3 4.53 7.86 -2.34
CA ILE A 3 4.28 7.26 -3.66
C ILE A 3 2.80 7.20 -4.02
N MET A 4 1.93 6.99 -3.02
CA MET A 4 0.50 6.93 -3.22
C MET A 4 -0.12 8.32 -3.35
N LEU A 5 0.42 9.32 -2.64
CA LEU A 5 0.05 10.71 -2.89
C LEU A 5 0.42 11.15 -4.32
N VAL A 6 1.59 10.74 -4.80
CA VAL A 6 2.04 11.01 -6.18
C VAL A 6 1.18 10.27 -7.19
N SER A 7 0.94 8.96 -7.04
CA SER A 7 0.15 8.19 -8.01
C SER A 7 -1.30 8.68 -8.12
N VAL A 8 -1.89 9.11 -7.00
CA VAL A 8 -3.22 9.74 -6.98
C VAL A 8 -3.19 11.09 -7.68
N SER A 9 -2.11 11.86 -7.50
CA SER A 9 -1.98 13.18 -8.12
C SER A 9 -1.84 13.05 -9.64
N GLU A 10 -1.05 12.10 -10.13
CA GLU A 10 -0.92 11.76 -11.55
C GLU A 10 -2.24 11.26 -12.16
N ARG A 11 -3.04 10.51 -11.39
CA ARG A 11 -4.36 10.01 -11.81
C ARG A 11 -5.53 10.96 -11.48
N THR A 12 -5.28 12.23 -11.16
CA THR A 12 -6.35 13.18 -10.78
C THR A 12 -7.43 13.29 -11.87
N ARG A 13 -7.03 13.34 -13.15
CA ARG A 13 -7.96 13.45 -14.28
C ARG A 13 -8.87 12.22 -14.42
N GLU A 14 -8.35 11.01 -14.24
CA GLU A 14 -9.17 9.78 -14.25
C GLU A 14 -10.22 9.79 -13.13
N ILE A 15 -9.83 10.22 -11.93
CA ILE A 15 -10.74 10.33 -10.78
C ILE A 15 -11.85 11.34 -11.10
N GLY A 16 -11.50 12.48 -11.70
CA GLY A 16 -12.44 13.49 -12.16
C GLY A 16 -13.46 12.95 -13.15
N ILE A 17 -13.00 12.18 -14.15
CA ILE A 17 -13.89 11.52 -15.14
C ILE A 17 -14.82 10.52 -14.45
N ARG A 18 -14.30 9.64 -13.58
CA ARG A 18 -15.12 8.65 -12.85
C ARG A 18 -16.20 9.33 -12.00
N LYS A 19 -15.86 10.42 -11.31
CA LYS A 19 -16.84 11.18 -10.53
C LYS A 19 -17.85 11.92 -11.40
N ALA A 20 -17.44 12.45 -12.55
CA ALA A 20 -18.34 13.13 -13.48
C ALA A 20 -19.42 12.18 -14.06
N ILE A 21 -19.10 10.89 -14.21
CA ILE A 21 -20.05 9.85 -14.62
C ILE A 21 -20.84 9.24 -13.45
N GLY A 22 -20.68 9.76 -12.22
CA GLY A 22 -21.48 9.39 -11.05
C GLY A 22 -20.82 8.46 -10.02
N ALA A 23 -19.51 8.19 -10.10
CA ALA A 23 -18.81 7.44 -9.06
C ALA A 23 -18.84 8.20 -7.72
N ARG A 24 -19.14 7.47 -6.63
CA ARG A 24 -19.16 8.02 -5.28
C ARG A 24 -17.74 8.09 -4.73
N ASP A 25 -17.53 8.96 -3.74
CA ASP A 25 -16.26 9.06 -3.01
C ASP A 25 -15.82 7.69 -2.43
N GLY A 26 -16.79 6.86 -2.04
CA GLY A 26 -16.56 5.49 -1.56
C GLY A 26 -15.96 4.56 -2.63
N ASP A 27 -16.35 4.71 -3.89
CA ASP A 27 -15.85 3.86 -4.99
C ASP A 27 -14.37 4.17 -5.26
N ILE A 28 -14.03 5.47 -5.27
CA ILE A 28 -12.64 5.94 -5.42
C ILE A 28 -11.80 5.51 -4.22
N LEU A 29 -12.34 5.66 -3.00
CA LEU A 29 -11.66 5.22 -1.78
C LEU A 29 -11.35 3.72 -1.82
N LEU A 30 -12.34 2.89 -2.20
CA LEU A 30 -12.20 1.45 -2.27
C LEU A 30 -11.13 1.04 -3.30
N GLN A 31 -11.12 1.68 -4.46
CA GLN A 31 -10.11 1.41 -5.50
C GLN A 31 -8.69 1.59 -4.97
N PHE A 32 -8.40 2.75 -4.37
CA PHE A 32 -7.06 3.03 -3.85
C PHE A 32 -6.74 2.20 -2.60
N LEU A 33 -7.74 1.86 -1.79
CA LEU A 33 -7.56 0.95 -0.66
C LEU A 33 -7.13 -0.44 -1.14
N VAL A 34 -7.80 -0.97 -2.16
CA VAL A 34 -7.45 -2.26 -2.76
C VAL A 34 -6.04 -2.21 -3.35
N GLU A 35 -5.68 -1.15 -4.08
CA GLU A 35 -4.33 -0.97 -4.63
C GLU A 35 -3.27 -0.95 -3.51
N ALA A 36 -3.53 -0.24 -2.40
CA ALA A 36 -2.65 -0.21 -1.24
C ALA A 36 -2.51 -1.59 -0.57
N VAL A 37 -3.62 -2.30 -0.34
CA VAL A 37 -3.62 -3.63 0.29
C VAL A 37 -2.87 -4.64 -0.59
N VAL A 38 -3.14 -4.64 -1.90
CA VAL A 38 -2.44 -5.53 -2.84
C VAL A 38 -0.93 -5.25 -2.82
N LEU A 39 -0.51 -3.98 -2.91
CA LEU A 39 0.90 -3.61 -2.85
C LEU A 39 1.56 -4.02 -1.53
N SER A 40 0.87 -3.85 -0.40
CA SER A 40 1.35 -4.28 0.92
C SER A 40 1.53 -5.80 1.00
N LEU A 41 0.54 -6.58 0.54
CA LEU A 41 0.62 -8.04 0.51
C LEU A 41 1.76 -8.52 -0.38
N PHE A 42 1.94 -7.92 -1.56
CA PHE A 42 3.06 -8.25 -2.44
C PHE A 42 4.41 -7.95 -1.78
N GLY A 43 4.55 -6.76 -1.17
CA GLY A 43 5.77 -6.39 -0.44
C GLY A 43 6.07 -7.33 0.72
N GLU A 44 5.05 -7.79 1.42
CA GLU A 44 5.15 -8.71 2.55
C GLU A 44 5.60 -10.11 2.11
N VAL A 45 5.01 -10.68 1.06
CA VAL A 45 5.43 -11.97 0.48
C VAL A 45 6.90 -11.91 0.04
N ILE A 46 7.29 -10.84 -0.66
CA ILE A 46 8.66 -10.63 -1.10
C ILE A 46 9.58 -10.48 0.12
N GLY A 47 9.20 -9.66 1.09
CA GLY A 47 9.98 -9.38 2.30
C GLY A 47 10.22 -10.63 3.16
N ILE A 48 9.19 -11.45 3.38
CA ILE A 48 9.31 -12.72 4.11
C ILE A 48 10.23 -13.68 3.36
N THR A 49 10.04 -13.82 2.05
CA THR A 49 10.86 -14.71 1.22
C THR A 49 12.33 -14.30 1.27
N PHE A 50 12.63 -13.02 1.06
CA PHE A 50 14.00 -12.49 1.18
C PHE A 50 14.56 -12.61 2.59
N GLY A 51 13.77 -12.35 3.63
CA GLY A 51 14.18 -12.49 5.02
C GLY A 51 14.60 -13.93 5.38
N VAL A 52 13.81 -14.92 4.96
CA VAL A 52 14.11 -16.33 5.22
C VAL A 52 15.34 -16.82 4.43
N LEU A 53 15.47 -16.39 3.17
CA LEU A 53 16.59 -16.74 2.29
C LEU A 53 17.90 -16.11 2.76
N SER A 54 17.88 -14.81 3.10
CA SER A 54 19.07 -14.10 3.61
C SER A 54 19.50 -14.59 5.00
N ALA A 55 18.58 -15.11 5.82
CA ALA A 55 18.93 -15.68 7.10
C ALA A 55 19.78 -16.97 6.97
N GLN A 56 19.67 -17.75 5.89
CA GLN A 56 20.45 -18.99 5.71
C GLN A 56 21.98 -18.76 5.68
N PRO A 57 22.54 -17.92 4.79
CA PRO A 57 23.99 -17.71 4.74
C PRO A 57 24.54 -17.05 6.01
N VAL A 58 23.75 -16.17 6.65
CA VAL A 58 24.17 -15.50 7.90
C VAL A 58 24.35 -16.50 9.03
N THR A 59 23.42 -17.45 9.19
CA THR A 59 23.52 -18.49 10.23
C THR A 59 24.65 -19.49 9.95
N MET A 60 24.98 -19.74 8.69
CA MET A 60 26.11 -20.61 8.33
C MET A 60 27.47 -19.98 8.60
N LEU A 61 27.61 -18.66 8.43
CA LEU A 61 28.88 -17.94 8.62
C LEU A 61 29.16 -17.56 10.08
N ALA A 62 28.11 -17.35 10.89
CA ALA A 62 28.22 -16.83 12.24
C ALA A 62 27.95 -17.88 13.35
N ASP A 63 27.68 -19.14 12.99
CA ASP A 63 27.37 -20.26 13.91
C ASP A 63 26.23 -19.95 14.89
N PHE A 64 25.33 -19.04 14.51
CA PHE A 64 24.14 -18.68 15.30
C PHE A 64 23.00 -19.67 15.04
N GLU A 65 22.33 -20.12 16.10
CA GLU A 65 21.09 -20.87 15.99
C GLU A 65 20.03 -20.04 15.24
N LYS A 66 19.51 -20.61 14.15
CA LYS A 66 18.45 -20.00 13.35
C LYS A 66 17.11 -20.07 14.11
N SER A 67 16.83 -19.11 14.98
CA SER A 67 15.51 -19.00 15.64
C SER A 67 14.59 -18.04 14.88
N VAL A 68 14.12 -18.45 13.70
CA VAL A 68 13.01 -17.74 13.03
C VAL A 68 11.71 -18.07 13.75
N SER A 69 11.32 -17.22 14.69
CA SER A 69 10.07 -17.38 15.45
C SER A 69 8.86 -17.01 14.59
N ILE A 70 7.90 -17.93 14.51
CA ILE A 70 6.61 -17.72 13.84
C ILE A 70 5.89 -16.49 14.42
N THR A 71 5.99 -16.27 15.74
CA THR A 71 5.39 -15.12 16.42
C THR A 71 5.94 -13.80 15.88
N THR A 72 7.25 -13.72 15.61
CA THR A 72 7.89 -12.52 15.04
C THR A 72 7.42 -12.26 13.62
N ILE A 73 7.31 -13.30 12.80
CA ILE A 73 6.76 -13.17 11.43
C ILE A 73 5.33 -12.66 11.49
N LEU A 74 4.48 -13.25 12.34
CA LEU A 74 3.08 -12.91 12.45
C LEU A 74 2.90 -11.46 12.96
N LEU A 75 3.71 -11.03 13.93
CA LEU A 75 3.71 -9.65 14.43
C LEU A 75 4.20 -8.66 13.37
N ALA A 76 5.25 -9.01 12.61
CA ALA A 76 5.74 -8.21 11.50
C ALA A 76 4.66 -8.04 10.42
N VAL A 77 3.93 -9.12 10.10
CA VAL A 77 2.84 -9.10 9.11
C VAL A 77 1.71 -8.18 9.54
N VAL A 78 1.20 -8.36 10.77
CA VAL A 78 0.12 -7.52 11.32
C VAL A 78 0.52 -6.04 11.34
N PHE A 79 1.75 -5.76 11.75
CA PHE A 79 2.27 -4.40 11.79
C PHE A 79 2.41 -3.79 10.38
N SER A 80 2.96 -4.54 9.43
CA SER A 80 3.06 -4.18 8.01
C SER A 80 1.69 -3.85 7.42
N MET A 81 0.70 -4.73 7.62
CA MET A 81 -0.66 -4.55 7.11
C MET A 81 -1.34 -3.33 7.74
N PHE A 82 -1.17 -3.11 9.05
CA PHE A 82 -1.69 -1.93 9.73
C PHE A 82 -1.14 -0.63 9.13
N ILE A 83 0.18 -0.58 8.91
CA ILE A 83 0.88 0.55 8.29
C ILE A 83 0.44 0.76 6.84
N GLY A 84 0.31 -0.33 6.07
CA GLY A 84 -0.17 -0.31 4.68
C GLY A 84 -1.57 0.28 4.56
N ILE A 85 -2.49 -0.17 5.41
CA ILE A 85 -3.88 0.33 5.44
C ILE A 85 -3.91 1.80 5.86
N LEU A 86 -3.22 2.19 6.94
CA LEU A 86 -3.19 3.58 7.39
C LEU A 86 -2.69 4.53 6.31
N PHE A 87 -1.54 4.20 5.70
CA PHE A 87 -0.97 5.01 4.64
C PHE A 87 -1.69 4.87 3.29
N GLY A 88 -2.61 3.91 3.16
CA GLY A 88 -3.55 3.76 2.06
C GLY A 88 -4.77 4.69 2.18
N VAL A 89 -5.40 4.68 3.36
CA VAL A 89 -6.65 5.39 3.63
C VAL A 89 -6.47 6.92 3.56
N VAL A 90 -5.38 7.46 4.11
CA VAL A 90 -5.16 8.91 4.16
C VAL A 90 -5.11 9.56 2.77
N PRO A 91 -4.23 9.14 1.83
CA PRO A 91 -4.19 9.70 0.49
C PRO A 91 -5.46 9.40 -0.31
N ALA A 92 -6.03 8.19 -0.17
CA ALA A 92 -7.25 7.80 -0.87
C ALA A 92 -8.46 8.66 -0.46
N ARG A 93 -8.60 9.00 0.82
CA ARG A 93 -9.62 9.95 1.29
C ARG A 93 -9.40 11.35 0.73
N LYS A 94 -8.14 11.79 0.60
CA LYS A 94 -7.82 13.09 0.01
C LYS A 94 -8.16 13.11 -1.49
N ALA A 95 -7.90 12.01 -2.20
CA ALA A 95 -8.29 11.78 -3.59
C ALA A 95 -9.80 11.85 -3.79
N ALA A 96 -10.51 11.08 -2.97
CA ALA A 96 -11.94 10.91 -3.03
C ALA A 96 -12.69 12.21 -2.72
N LYS A 97 -12.08 13.22 -2.10
CA LYS A 97 -12.73 14.53 -1.86
C LYS A 97 -12.48 15.58 -2.93
N LYS A 98 -11.68 15.29 -3.97
CA LYS A 98 -11.47 16.24 -5.06
C LYS A 98 -12.76 16.46 -5.85
N MET A 99 -13.04 17.71 -6.20
CA MET A 99 -14.19 18.07 -7.04
C MET A 99 -13.89 17.74 -8.51
N PRO A 100 -14.87 17.24 -9.28
CA PRO A 100 -14.67 16.90 -10.70
C PRO A 100 -14.23 18.11 -11.53
N ILE A 101 -14.75 19.30 -11.19
CA ILE A 101 -14.46 20.52 -11.92
C ILE A 101 -12.98 20.91 -11.80
N ASP A 102 -12.40 20.84 -10.60
CA ASP A 102 -10.97 21.09 -10.37
C ASP A 102 -10.11 20.02 -11.05
N ALA A 103 -10.55 18.76 -10.98
CA ALA A 103 -9.83 17.62 -11.54
C ALA A 103 -9.80 17.59 -13.08
N LEU A 104 -10.75 18.26 -13.75
CA LEU A 104 -10.86 18.33 -15.21
C LEU A 104 -10.35 19.67 -15.77
N HIS A 105 -10.31 20.72 -14.96
CA HIS A 105 -9.75 22.04 -15.31
C HIS A 105 -8.23 22.12 -15.09
N THR A 106 -7.60 21.06 -14.57
CA THR A 106 -6.14 20.99 -14.48
C THR A 106 -5.58 20.78 -15.89
N GLU A 107 -4.94 21.82 -16.46
CA GLU A 107 -4.03 21.69 -17.61
C GLU A 107 -2.75 20.95 -17.22
#